data_AF-A0A2A5W2A2-F1
#
_entry.id   AF-A0A2A5W2A2-F1
#
_cell.length_a   1.000
_cell.length_b   1.000
_cell.length_c   1.000
_cell.angle_alpha   90.00
_cell.angle_beta   90.00
_cell.angle_gamma   90.00
#
_symmetry.space_group_name_H-M   'P 1'
#
loop_
_entity.id
_entity.type
_entity.pdbx_description
1 polymer ?
#
loop_
_entity_poly.entity_id
_entity_poly.type
_entity_poly.pdbx_seq_one_letter_code
_entity_poly.pdbx_strand_id
1 'polypeptide(L)'
;MTANPNPPSDNSKQVSLQQIAQQFMVGLQQHFDMLAYSLASRHSVREEDYVRYAKAPLIMPVASRHQNFEQMQAYAGDLMQRQVIGDILNLSVTALNNAHFLLALVKATHAKNEVSKDSQEIAQRSQKKFISAQLDEKFNLLEQDYGVLCEMEDSITSLSFCMHALVKQGGQVRSAQLDSNGELVVEYKAVRLSGGVDAVEAVKPKQSLNAKLSEQRKVFRQGDFIAFSDTELQLILVSVAAFADSLFQSVDSYAKNYKSPN
;
A
#
# COMPACT_ATOMS: atom_id res chain seq x y z
N MET A 1 -36.62 -45.90 9.90
CA MET A 1 -36.88 -44.47 10.07
C MET A 1 -35.95 -43.93 11.14
N THR A 2 -34.97 -43.11 10.76
CA THR A 2 -34.48 -41.94 11.50
C THR A 2 -33.46 -41.23 10.59
N ALA A 3 -33.94 -40.28 9.79
CA ALA A 3 -33.10 -39.38 9.02
C ALA A 3 -32.53 -38.34 9.99
N ASN A 4 -31.20 -38.25 10.10
CA ASN A 4 -30.56 -37.06 10.67
C ASN A 4 -30.65 -35.93 9.65
N PRO A 5 -31.05 -34.71 10.04
CA PRO A 5 -31.09 -33.58 9.13
C PRO A 5 -29.66 -33.08 8.90
N ASN A 6 -29.23 -33.01 7.65
CA ASN A 6 -28.08 -32.20 7.29
C ASN A 6 -28.40 -30.73 7.60
N PRO A 7 -27.46 -29.95 8.18
CA PRO A 7 -27.65 -28.52 8.29
C PRO A 7 -27.66 -27.90 6.88
N PRO A 8 -28.43 -26.82 6.65
CA PRO A 8 -28.47 -26.17 5.35
C PRO A 8 -27.11 -25.54 5.06
N SER A 9 -26.52 -25.94 3.93
CA SER A 9 -25.36 -25.29 3.33
C SER A 9 -25.78 -23.94 2.76
N ASP A 10 -25.88 -22.92 3.61
CA ASP A 10 -25.98 -21.54 3.16
C ASP A 10 -24.56 -21.02 2.90
N ASN A 11 -24.09 -21.22 1.67
CA ASN A 11 -22.83 -20.69 1.16
C ASN A 11 -23.01 -19.25 0.64
N SER A 12 -23.83 -18.42 1.31
CA SER A 12 -23.75 -16.98 1.11
C SER A 12 -22.44 -16.49 1.71
N LYS A 13 -21.40 -16.33 0.87
CA LYS A 13 -20.17 -15.64 1.25
C LYS A 13 -20.53 -14.19 1.58
N GLN A 14 -20.82 -13.92 2.85
CA GLN A 14 -21.09 -12.58 3.33
C GLN A 14 -19.80 -11.77 3.22
N VAL A 15 -19.77 -10.77 2.34
CA VAL A 15 -18.61 -9.89 2.18
C VAL A 15 -18.60 -8.91 3.35
N SER A 16 -17.60 -9.03 4.23
CA SER A 16 -17.47 -8.20 5.42
C SER A 16 -16.35 -7.18 5.27
N LEU A 17 -16.69 -5.89 5.38
CA LEU A 17 -15.72 -4.79 5.39
C LEU A 17 -14.70 -4.96 6.53
N GLN A 18 -15.15 -5.44 7.70
CA GLN A 18 -14.26 -5.71 8.83
C GLN A 18 -13.22 -6.79 8.50
N GLN A 19 -13.63 -7.86 7.81
CA GLN A 19 -12.69 -8.93 7.40
C GLN A 19 -11.69 -8.42 6.36
N ILE A 20 -12.15 -7.60 5.41
CA ILE A 20 -11.28 -6.97 4.39
C ILE A 20 -10.25 -6.04 5.06
N ALA A 21 -10.71 -5.17 5.96
CA ALA A 21 -9.84 -4.27 6.71
C ALA A 21 -8.82 -5.05 7.54
N GLN A 22 -9.24 -6.12 8.22
CA GLN A 22 -8.35 -6.98 9.00
C GLN A 22 -7.29 -7.65 8.11
N GLN A 23 -7.68 -8.21 6.96
CA GLN A 23 -6.74 -8.83 6.02
C GLN A 23 -5.71 -7.84 5.48
N PHE A 24 -6.16 -6.63 5.14
CA PHE A 24 -5.27 -5.55 4.72
C PHE A 24 -4.26 -5.22 5.82
N MET A 25 -4.72 -4.99 7.06
CA MET A 25 -3.85 -4.63 8.18
C MET A 25 -2.85 -5.75 8.53
N VAL A 26 -3.25 -7.02 8.42
CA VAL A 26 -2.34 -8.16 8.59
C VAL A 26 -1.26 -8.16 7.50
N GLY A 27 -1.64 -7.99 6.23
CA GLY A 27 -0.68 -7.91 5.14
C GLY A 27 0.29 -6.75 5.33
N LEU A 28 -0.21 -5.56 5.66
CA LEU A 28 0.61 -4.38 5.88
C LEU A 28 1.59 -4.56 7.05
N GLN A 29 1.14 -5.16 8.16
CA GLN A 29 2.01 -5.47 9.30
C GLN A 29 3.13 -6.44 8.91
N GLN A 30 2.83 -7.47 8.11
CA GLN A 30 3.84 -8.40 7.61
C GLN A 30 4.92 -7.67 6.80
N HIS A 31 4.54 -6.73 5.93
CA HIS A 31 5.51 -5.92 5.18
C HIS A 31 6.29 -4.97 6.08
N PHE A 32 5.65 -4.40 7.11
CA PHE A 32 6.33 -3.57 8.11
C PHE A 32 7.41 -4.36 8.87
N ASP A 33 7.07 -5.55 9.35
CA ASP A 33 8.00 -6.42 10.08
C ASP A 33 9.13 -6.91 9.17
N MET A 34 8.82 -7.27 7.93
CA MET A 34 9.84 -7.65 6.94
C MET A 34 10.79 -6.47 6.67
N LEU A 35 10.27 -5.26 6.42
CA LEU A 35 11.11 -4.08 6.21
C LEU A 35 12.05 -3.87 7.41
N ALA A 36 11.52 -3.94 8.63
CA ALA A 36 12.34 -3.81 9.84
C ALA A 36 13.45 -4.88 9.90
N TYR A 37 13.13 -6.14 9.58
CA TYR A 37 14.12 -7.22 9.51
C TYR A 37 15.18 -6.98 8.43
N SER A 38 14.77 -6.58 7.23
CA SER A 38 15.69 -6.28 6.13
C SER A 38 16.62 -5.12 6.47
N LEU A 39 16.10 -4.05 7.07
CA LEU A 39 16.90 -2.92 7.53
C LEU A 39 17.92 -3.35 8.58
N ALA A 40 17.48 -4.10 9.60
CA ALA A 40 18.37 -4.61 10.64
C ALA A 40 19.47 -5.52 10.07
N SER A 41 19.09 -6.44 9.18
CA SER A 41 20.05 -7.33 8.53
C SER A 41 21.11 -6.53 7.77
N ARG A 42 20.70 -5.52 7.00
CA ARG A 42 21.58 -4.64 6.23
C ARG A 42 22.61 -3.89 7.09
N HIS A 43 22.24 -3.49 8.31
CA HIS A 43 23.17 -2.87 9.26
C HIS A 43 24.12 -3.87 9.93
N SER A 44 23.74 -5.14 10.00
CA SER A 44 24.55 -6.20 10.63
C SER A 44 25.48 -6.93 9.66
N VAL A 45 25.29 -6.82 8.35
CA VAL A 45 26.15 -7.48 7.38
C VAL A 45 27.53 -6.84 7.38
N ARG A 46 28.57 -7.65 7.63
CA ARG A 46 29.98 -7.22 7.59
C ARG A 46 30.62 -7.68 6.29
N GLU A 47 31.52 -6.85 5.74
CA GLU A 47 32.24 -7.17 4.51
C GLU A 47 33.03 -8.49 4.62
N GLU A 48 33.64 -8.76 5.78
CA GLU A 48 34.39 -9.99 6.02
C GLU A 48 33.54 -11.26 5.85
N ASP A 49 32.29 -11.22 6.32
CA ASP A 49 31.34 -12.33 6.19
C ASP A 49 30.92 -12.49 4.73
N TYR A 50 30.62 -11.39 4.03
CA TYR A 50 30.32 -11.42 2.60
C TYR A 50 31.44 -12.09 1.80
N VAL A 51 32.68 -11.65 2.00
CA VAL A 51 33.86 -12.20 1.31
C VAL A 51 34.05 -13.68 1.65
N ARG A 52 33.87 -14.07 2.92
CA ARG A 52 33.95 -15.46 3.35
C ARG A 52 32.93 -16.34 2.63
N TYR A 53 31.66 -15.92 2.60
CA TYR A 53 30.59 -16.68 1.94
C TYR A 53 30.73 -16.70 0.42
N ALA A 54 31.12 -15.58 -0.20
CA ALA A 54 31.34 -15.51 -1.65
C ALA A 54 32.46 -16.43 -2.13
N LYS A 55 33.48 -16.67 -1.28
CA LYS A 55 34.61 -17.56 -1.59
C LYS A 55 34.39 -19.01 -1.15
N ALA A 56 33.41 -19.30 -0.29
CA ALA A 56 33.19 -20.64 0.26
C ALA A 56 33.00 -21.75 -0.80
N PRO A 57 32.30 -21.51 -1.92
CA PRO A 57 32.17 -22.51 -2.98
C PRO A 57 33.46 -22.79 -3.78
N LEU A 58 34.53 -22.01 -3.57
CA LEU A 58 35.81 -22.05 -4.30
C LEU A 58 35.76 -21.75 -5.81
N ILE A 59 34.57 -21.77 -6.41
CA ILE A 59 34.30 -21.41 -7.80
C ILE A 59 33.15 -20.41 -7.86
N MET A 60 33.32 -19.36 -8.67
CA MET A 60 32.24 -18.42 -9.01
C MET A 60 31.71 -18.74 -10.41
N PRO A 61 30.39 -18.66 -10.65
CA PRO A 61 29.82 -18.86 -11.98
C PRO A 61 30.42 -17.91 -13.04
N VAL A 62 30.61 -16.63 -12.69
CA VAL A 62 31.22 -15.61 -13.55
C VAL A 62 32.05 -14.64 -12.69
N ALA A 63 33.29 -15.00 -12.36
CA ALA A 63 34.15 -14.22 -11.46
C ALA A 63 34.38 -12.77 -11.91
N SER A 64 34.44 -12.51 -13.22
CA SER A 64 34.63 -11.16 -13.79
C SER A 64 33.46 -10.21 -13.57
N ARG A 65 32.30 -10.73 -13.14
CA ARG A 65 31.09 -9.95 -12.82
C ARG A 65 30.80 -9.91 -11.32
N HIS A 66 31.72 -10.39 -10.48
CA HIS A 66 31.57 -10.33 -9.03
C HIS A 66 31.47 -8.87 -8.58
N GLN A 67 30.40 -8.55 -7.86
CA GLN A 67 30.25 -7.25 -7.23
C GLN A 67 30.96 -7.26 -5.88
N ASN A 68 31.58 -6.15 -5.49
CA ASN A 68 32.15 -6.03 -4.15
C ASN A 68 31.03 -5.81 -3.12
N PHE A 69 31.41 -5.76 -1.84
CA PHE A 69 30.47 -5.59 -0.74
C PHE A 69 29.61 -4.33 -0.88
N GLU A 70 30.22 -3.17 -1.13
CA GLU A 70 29.52 -1.89 -1.28
C GLU A 70 28.51 -1.91 -2.44
N GLN A 71 28.91 -2.47 -3.59
CA GLN A 71 28.05 -2.62 -4.76
C GLN A 71 26.85 -3.53 -4.48
N MET A 72 27.07 -4.65 -3.78
CA MET A 72 25.98 -5.55 -3.38
C MET A 72 25.06 -4.91 -2.34
N GLN A 73 25.62 -4.13 -1.40
CA GLN A 73 24.84 -3.42 -0.39
C GLN A 73 23.94 -2.36 -1.02
N ALA A 74 24.46 -1.57 -1.96
CA ALA A 74 23.68 -0.61 -2.74
C ALA A 74 22.59 -1.31 -3.56
N TYR A 75 22.94 -2.38 -4.27
CA TYR A 75 21.98 -3.17 -5.06
C TYR A 75 20.84 -3.77 -4.20
N ALA A 76 21.17 -4.28 -3.01
CA ALA A 76 20.17 -4.79 -2.06
C ALA A 76 19.24 -3.68 -1.56
N GLY A 77 19.78 -2.48 -1.32
CA GLY A 77 18.98 -1.29 -0.98
C GLY A 77 17.96 -0.93 -2.08
N ASP A 78 18.42 -0.87 -3.33
CA ASP A 78 17.55 -0.58 -4.48
C ASP A 78 16.46 -1.65 -4.68
N LEU A 79 16.80 -2.92 -4.43
CA LEU A 79 15.83 -4.01 -4.50
C LEU A 79 14.77 -3.88 -3.39
N MET A 80 15.21 -3.61 -2.16
CA MET A 80 14.32 -3.43 -1.01
C MET A 80 13.34 -2.28 -1.23
N GLN A 81 13.82 -1.11 -1.69
CA GLN A 81 12.95 0.04 -1.97
C GLN A 81 11.89 -0.30 -3.03
N ARG A 82 12.29 -0.95 -4.13
CA ARG A 82 11.35 -1.39 -5.17
C ARG A 82 10.32 -2.37 -4.64
N GLN A 83 10.74 -3.30 -3.81
CA GLN A 83 9.85 -4.28 -3.22
C GLN A 83 8.84 -3.63 -2.28
N VAL A 84 9.29 -2.81 -1.33
CA VAL A 84 8.40 -2.12 -0.39
C VAL A 84 7.37 -1.27 -1.12
N ILE A 85 7.81 -0.42 -2.06
CA ILE A 85 6.89 0.45 -2.81
C ILE A 85 5.94 -0.38 -3.69
N GLY A 86 6.43 -1.45 -4.33
CA GLY A 86 5.58 -2.33 -5.13
C GLY A 86 4.50 -3.03 -4.30
N ASP A 87 4.88 -3.57 -3.14
CA ASP A 87 3.98 -4.32 -2.25
C ASP A 87 2.88 -3.42 -1.68
N ILE A 88 3.22 -2.21 -1.22
CA ILE A 88 2.22 -1.28 -0.68
C ILE A 88 1.27 -0.75 -1.75
N LEU A 89 1.73 -0.56 -2.99
CA LEU A 89 0.86 -0.15 -4.10
C LEU A 89 -0.13 -1.28 -4.43
N ASN A 90 0.34 -2.53 -4.44
CA ASN A 90 -0.52 -3.69 -4.64
C ASN A 90 -1.58 -3.82 -3.53
N LEU A 91 -1.19 -3.62 -2.26
CA LEU A 91 -2.13 -3.58 -1.15
C LEU A 91 -3.14 -2.45 -1.30
N SER A 92 -2.69 -1.25 -1.67
CA SER A 92 -3.56 -0.08 -1.85
C SER A 92 -4.58 -0.30 -2.97
N VAL A 93 -4.15 -0.81 -4.13
CA VAL A 93 -5.06 -1.15 -5.24
C VAL A 93 -6.03 -2.26 -4.86
N THR A 94 -5.59 -3.25 -4.07
CA THR A 94 -6.47 -4.31 -3.56
C THR A 94 -7.54 -3.73 -2.64
N ALA A 95 -7.17 -2.82 -1.74
CA ALA A 95 -8.11 -2.11 -0.86
C ALA A 95 -9.14 -1.30 -1.68
N LEU A 96 -8.69 -0.52 -2.67
CA LEU A 96 -9.55 0.23 -3.59
C LEU A 96 -10.54 -0.68 -4.31
N ASN A 97 -10.06 -1.78 -4.88
CA ASN A 97 -10.92 -2.72 -5.62
C ASN A 97 -11.98 -3.36 -4.72
N ASN A 98 -11.63 -3.71 -3.48
CA ASN A 98 -12.58 -4.28 -2.52
C ASN A 98 -13.59 -3.23 -2.02
N ALA A 99 -13.12 -2.02 -1.73
CA ALA A 99 -13.96 -0.89 -1.33
C ALA A 99 -14.99 -0.55 -2.42
N HIS A 100 -14.53 -0.41 -3.66
CA HIS A 100 -15.43 -0.15 -4.79
C HIS A 100 -16.47 -1.27 -4.97
N PHE A 101 -16.07 -2.55 -4.86
CA PHE A 101 -17.02 -3.65 -5.00
C PHE A 101 -18.12 -3.61 -3.94
N LEU A 102 -17.77 -3.29 -2.69
CA LEU A 102 -18.72 -3.11 -1.60
C LEU A 102 -19.67 -1.93 -1.86
N LEU A 103 -19.14 -0.78 -2.28
CA LEU A 103 -19.94 0.40 -2.62
C LEU A 103 -20.92 0.10 -3.77
N ALA A 104 -20.45 -0.61 -4.80
CA ALA A 104 -21.27 -1.03 -5.93
C ALA A 104 -22.39 -1.98 -5.50
N LEU A 105 -22.12 -2.91 -4.58
CA LEU A 105 -23.12 -3.80 -4.02
C LEU A 105 -24.16 -3.03 -3.21
N VAL A 106 -23.76 -2.14 -2.31
CA VAL A 106 -24.67 -1.30 -1.52
C VAL A 106 -25.59 -0.49 -2.45
N LYS A 107 -25.02 0.11 -3.50
CA LYS A 107 -25.80 0.88 -4.49
C LYS A 107 -26.79 0.00 -5.25
N ALA A 108 -26.35 -1.17 -5.70
CA ALA A 108 -27.19 -2.11 -6.47
C ALA A 108 -28.30 -2.76 -5.64
N THR A 109 -28.06 -3.06 -4.36
CA THR A 109 -29.09 -3.63 -3.47
C THR A 109 -29.96 -2.57 -2.81
N HIS A 110 -29.68 -1.28 -3.03
CA HIS A 110 -30.29 -0.18 -2.28
C HIS A 110 -30.13 -0.34 -0.76
N ALA A 111 -28.93 -0.72 -0.33
CA ALA A 111 -28.58 -1.03 1.07
C ALA A 111 -29.45 -2.13 1.71
N LYS A 112 -30.10 -2.99 0.91
CA LYS A 112 -30.76 -4.20 1.42
C LYS A 112 -29.72 -5.29 1.68
N ASN A 113 -29.97 -6.10 2.71
CA ASN A 113 -29.12 -7.24 3.08
C ASN A 113 -29.18 -8.37 2.06
N GLU A 114 -30.27 -8.49 1.31
CA GLU A 114 -30.45 -9.52 0.29
C GLU A 114 -29.81 -9.08 -1.03
N VAL A 115 -28.91 -9.93 -1.53
CA VAL A 115 -28.26 -9.73 -2.82
C VAL A 115 -28.96 -10.60 -3.87
N SER A 116 -29.82 -9.99 -4.69
CA SER A 116 -30.39 -10.67 -5.85
C SER A 116 -29.33 -10.90 -6.93
N LYS A 117 -29.55 -11.88 -7.81
CA LYS A 117 -28.66 -12.14 -8.95
C LYS A 117 -28.50 -10.90 -9.82
N ASP A 118 -29.59 -10.18 -10.08
CA ASP A 118 -29.57 -8.94 -10.86
C ASP A 118 -28.72 -7.85 -10.19
N SER A 119 -28.86 -7.65 -8.87
CA SER A 119 -28.05 -6.69 -8.11
C SER A 119 -26.57 -7.06 -8.16
N GLN A 120 -26.26 -8.35 -8.07
CA GLN A 120 -24.89 -8.85 -8.17
C GLN A 120 -24.31 -8.61 -9.56
N GLU A 121 -25.06 -8.84 -10.64
CA GLU A 121 -24.62 -8.59 -12.02
C GLU A 121 -24.37 -7.10 -12.28
N ILE A 122 -25.22 -6.21 -11.73
CA ILE A 122 -25.02 -4.76 -11.80
C ILE A 122 -23.71 -4.36 -11.10
N ALA A 123 -23.50 -4.83 -9.86
CA ALA A 123 -22.29 -4.54 -9.10
C ALA A 123 -21.03 -5.08 -9.79
N GLN A 124 -21.08 -6.29 -10.35
CA GLN A 124 -19.96 -6.89 -11.10
C GLN A 124 -19.64 -6.12 -12.38
N ARG A 125 -20.64 -5.60 -13.11
CA ARG A 125 -20.42 -4.79 -14.29
C ARG A 125 -19.71 -3.48 -13.95
N SER A 126 -20.16 -2.82 -12.87
CA SER A 126 -19.48 -1.62 -12.34
C SER A 126 -18.04 -1.95 -11.93
N GLN A 127 -17.85 -3.03 -11.18
CA GLN A 127 -16.53 -3.49 -10.74
C GLN A 127 -15.58 -3.76 -11.89
N LYS A 128 -16.06 -4.37 -12.99
CA LYS A 128 -15.22 -4.65 -14.16
C LYS A 128 -14.69 -3.36 -14.78
N LYS A 129 -15.52 -2.32 -14.89
CA LYS A 129 -15.09 -0.99 -15.36
C LYS A 129 -14.05 -0.39 -14.42
N PHE A 130 -14.31 -0.44 -13.11
CA PHE A 130 -13.39 0.09 -12.10
C PHE A 130 -12.04 -0.60 -12.09
N ILE A 131 -11.99 -1.94 -12.17
CA ILE A 131 -10.73 -2.70 -12.18
C ILE A 131 -9.85 -2.28 -13.36
N SER A 132 -10.43 -2.06 -14.54
CA SER A 132 -9.70 -1.65 -15.75
C SER A 132 -9.25 -0.19 -15.77
N ALA A 133 -9.74 0.65 -14.87
CA ALA A 133 -9.34 2.05 -14.79
C ALA A 133 -7.89 2.20 -14.30
N GLN A 134 -7.23 3.28 -14.73
CA GLN A 134 -5.94 3.71 -14.18
C GLN A 134 -6.10 4.16 -12.72
N LEU A 135 -5.00 4.24 -11.98
CA LEU A 135 -5.02 4.48 -10.54
C LEU A 135 -5.66 5.82 -10.18
N ASP A 136 -5.28 6.90 -10.86
CA ASP A 136 -5.89 8.23 -10.75
C ASP A 136 -7.39 8.19 -11.02
N GLU A 137 -7.80 7.52 -12.10
CA GLU A 137 -9.21 7.42 -12.46
C GLU A 137 -10.02 6.58 -11.46
N LYS A 138 -9.41 5.63 -10.75
CA LYS A 138 -10.10 4.91 -9.67
C LYS A 138 -10.53 5.85 -8.55
N PHE A 139 -9.69 6.82 -8.19
CA PHE A 139 -10.05 7.80 -7.16
C PHE A 139 -11.17 8.71 -7.63
N ASN A 140 -11.09 9.23 -8.87
CA ASN A 140 -12.17 10.00 -9.49
C ASN A 140 -13.51 9.25 -9.47
N LEU A 141 -13.52 7.96 -9.83
CA LEU A 141 -14.73 7.14 -9.83
C LEU A 141 -15.30 6.96 -8.42
N LEU A 142 -14.45 6.81 -7.40
CA LEU A 142 -14.91 6.71 -6.01
C LEU A 142 -15.59 8.00 -5.53
N GLU A 143 -15.01 9.15 -5.87
CA GLU A 143 -15.58 10.45 -5.54
C GLU A 143 -16.88 10.71 -6.31
N GLN A 144 -16.88 10.54 -7.63
CA GLN A 144 -18.03 10.88 -8.48
C GLN A 144 -19.22 9.95 -8.25
N ASP A 145 -19.00 8.64 -8.16
CA ASP A 145 -20.10 7.67 -8.11
C ASP A 145 -20.64 7.44 -6.69
N TYR A 146 -19.84 7.76 -5.66
CA TYR A 146 -20.13 7.43 -4.26
C TYR A 146 -19.82 8.55 -3.24
N GLY A 147 -19.20 9.66 -3.65
CA GLY A 147 -18.81 10.75 -2.73
C GLY A 147 -17.68 10.37 -1.77
N VAL A 148 -16.87 9.37 -2.12
CA VAL A 148 -15.77 8.89 -1.26
C VAL A 148 -14.47 9.56 -1.67
N LEU A 149 -14.01 10.49 -0.82
CA LEU A 149 -12.71 11.15 -0.94
C LEU A 149 -11.63 10.30 -0.25
N CYS A 150 -10.53 10.03 -0.95
CA CYS A 150 -9.45 9.22 -0.44
C CYS A 150 -8.33 10.09 0.14
N GLU A 151 -8.13 10.03 1.45
CA GLU A 151 -6.96 10.65 2.08
C GLU A 151 -5.65 10.02 1.53
N MET A 152 -4.60 10.81 1.33
CA MET A 152 -3.32 10.36 0.75
C MET A 152 -3.38 9.88 -0.71
N GLU A 153 -4.46 10.18 -1.45
CA GLU A 153 -4.55 9.90 -2.90
C GLU A 153 -3.32 10.36 -3.68
N ASP A 154 -2.94 11.64 -3.54
CA ASP A 154 -1.79 12.24 -4.24
C ASP A 154 -0.48 11.50 -3.94
N SER A 155 -0.34 11.03 -2.70
CA SER A 155 0.85 10.29 -2.27
C SER A 155 0.90 8.89 -2.87
N ILE A 156 -0.23 8.18 -2.94
CA ILE A 156 -0.31 6.85 -3.58
C ILE A 156 -0.06 6.98 -5.08
N THR A 157 -0.62 8.00 -5.72
CA THR A 157 -0.37 8.32 -7.13
C THR A 157 1.11 8.63 -7.36
N SER A 158 1.72 9.45 -6.50
CA SER A 158 3.15 9.80 -6.59
C SER A 158 4.06 8.59 -6.34
N LEU A 159 3.70 7.69 -5.43
CA LEU A 159 4.40 6.42 -5.25
C LEU A 159 4.32 5.53 -6.50
N SER A 160 3.22 5.58 -7.25
CA SER A 160 3.10 4.87 -8.53
C SER A 160 4.07 5.44 -9.58
N PHE A 161 4.27 6.76 -9.62
CA PHE A 161 5.28 7.40 -10.47
C PHE A 161 6.71 7.05 -10.03
N CYS A 162 6.98 7.03 -8.72
CA CYS A 162 8.25 6.54 -8.17
C CYS A 162 8.53 5.10 -8.62
N MET A 163 7.54 4.21 -8.50
CA MET A 163 7.69 2.81 -8.91
C MET A 163 7.93 2.69 -10.41
N HIS A 164 7.23 3.48 -11.22
CA HIS A 164 7.46 3.53 -12.66
C HIS A 164 8.90 3.95 -12.99
N ALA A 165 9.42 5.01 -12.34
CA ALA A 165 10.80 5.46 -12.52
C ALA A 165 11.81 4.37 -12.10
N LEU A 166 11.60 3.73 -10.94
CA LEU A 166 12.46 2.67 -10.42
C LEU A 166 12.53 1.44 -11.34
N VAL A 167 11.40 1.06 -11.95
CA VAL A 167 11.32 -0.14 -12.79
C VAL A 167 11.72 0.13 -14.24
N LYS A 168 11.35 1.28 -14.79
CA LYS A 168 11.48 1.56 -16.24
C LYS A 168 12.60 2.51 -16.60
N GLN A 169 13.12 3.27 -15.65
CA GLN A 169 14.01 4.41 -15.91
C GLN A 169 15.27 4.38 -15.04
N GLY A 170 15.60 3.23 -14.45
CA GLY A 170 16.76 3.07 -13.58
C GLY A 170 16.69 3.93 -12.31
N GLY A 171 15.47 4.29 -11.88
CA GLY A 171 15.24 5.16 -10.72
C GLY A 171 15.30 6.65 -11.02
N GLN A 172 15.65 7.08 -12.25
CA GLN A 172 15.72 8.51 -12.57
C GLN A 172 14.34 9.10 -12.88
N VAL A 173 14.02 10.26 -12.29
CA VAL A 173 12.80 11.02 -12.53
C VAL A 173 12.88 11.75 -13.86
N ARG A 174 11.81 11.67 -14.66
CA ARG A 174 11.66 12.34 -15.95
C ARG A 174 10.45 13.25 -15.95
N SER A 175 10.30 14.05 -17.00
CA SER A 175 9.20 15.00 -17.14
C SER A 175 7.80 14.38 -17.04
N ALA A 176 7.65 13.11 -17.43
CA ALA A 176 6.38 12.40 -17.36
C ALA A 176 5.89 12.14 -15.91
N GLN A 177 6.74 12.29 -14.91
CA GLN A 177 6.39 12.10 -13.50
C GLN A 177 6.20 13.41 -12.73
N LEU A 178 6.42 14.56 -13.36
CA LEU A 178 6.42 15.85 -12.68
C LEU A 178 5.05 16.51 -12.78
N ASP A 179 4.69 17.22 -11.73
CA ASP A 179 3.52 18.08 -11.67
C ASP A 179 3.72 19.38 -12.47
N SER A 180 2.72 20.27 -12.39
CA SER A 180 2.79 21.61 -13.03
C SER A 180 3.92 22.51 -12.50
N ASN A 181 4.48 22.22 -11.32
CA ASN A 181 5.61 22.94 -10.74
C ASN A 181 6.97 22.31 -11.13
N GLY A 182 6.97 21.21 -11.89
CA GLY A 182 8.18 20.47 -12.22
C GLY A 182 8.69 19.59 -11.07
N GLU A 183 7.81 19.20 -10.15
CA GLU A 183 8.13 18.41 -8.96
C GLU A 183 7.35 17.09 -8.93
N LEU A 184 7.98 16.02 -8.44
CA LEU A 184 7.32 14.81 -7.98
C LEU A 184 7.35 14.81 -6.46
N VAL A 185 6.18 14.89 -5.83
CA VAL A 185 6.07 15.08 -4.38
C VAL A 185 5.43 13.84 -3.76
N VAL A 186 6.14 13.20 -2.83
CA VAL A 186 5.59 12.12 -2.02
C VAL A 186 5.37 12.64 -0.61
N GLU A 187 4.14 12.61 -0.14
CA GLU A 187 3.81 12.97 1.23
C GLU A 187 3.65 11.71 2.08
N TYR A 188 4.02 11.81 3.35
CA TYR A 188 3.88 10.72 4.30
C TYR A 188 3.60 11.25 5.70
N LYS A 189 2.79 10.50 6.42
CA LYS A 189 2.39 10.78 7.79
C LYS A 189 3.48 10.34 8.77
N ALA A 190 3.85 11.25 9.67
CA ALA A 190 4.79 11.01 10.75
C ALA A 190 4.19 11.46 12.09
N VAL A 191 4.52 10.78 13.18
CA VAL A 191 4.11 11.24 14.52
C VAL A 191 4.84 12.54 14.84
N ARG A 192 4.10 13.58 15.22
CA ARG A 192 4.69 14.82 15.71
C ARG A 192 5.11 14.65 17.17
N LEU A 193 6.39 14.36 17.41
CA LEU A 193 6.94 14.36 18.76
C LEU A 193 7.07 15.81 19.24
N SER A 194 6.29 16.17 20.25
CA SER A 194 6.41 17.47 20.92
C SER A 194 7.65 17.45 21.82
N GLY A 195 8.75 18.05 21.34
CA GLY A 195 10.01 18.19 22.07
C GLY A 195 11.16 17.45 21.39
N GLY A 196 12.14 18.20 20.88
CA GLY A 196 13.29 17.69 20.12
C GLY A 196 14.22 16.81 20.96
N VAL A 197 13.87 15.54 21.10
CA VAL A 197 14.73 14.51 21.66
C VAL A 197 14.84 13.40 20.61
N ASP A 198 16.08 13.05 20.27
CA ASP A 198 16.41 11.94 19.38
C ASP A 198 15.63 10.68 19.79
N ALA A 199 14.72 10.27 18.90
CA ALA A 199 13.66 9.30 19.17
C ALA A 199 14.15 7.84 19.16
N VAL A 200 15.38 7.57 19.57
CA VAL A 200 15.94 6.21 19.57
C VAL A 200 15.74 5.53 20.93
N GLU A 201 15.54 6.28 22.03
CA GLU A 201 15.45 5.70 23.38
C GLU A 201 14.07 5.86 24.08
N ALA A 202 13.06 6.43 23.43
CA ALA A 202 11.80 6.78 24.10
C ALA A 202 10.53 6.34 23.38
N VAL A 203 10.42 5.09 22.91
CA VAL A 203 9.14 4.57 22.43
C VAL A 203 8.92 3.13 22.92
N LYS A 204 8.12 2.97 23.98
CA LYS A 204 7.37 1.71 24.15
C LYS A 204 6.43 1.62 22.94
N PRO A 205 6.36 0.48 22.22
CA PRO A 205 5.49 0.33 21.04
C PRO A 205 4.02 0.33 21.48
N LYS A 206 3.46 1.51 21.73
CA LYS A 206 2.09 1.74 22.22
C LYS A 206 1.49 3.06 21.72
N GLN A 207 1.98 3.62 20.61
CA GLN A 207 1.26 4.69 19.93
C GLN A 207 0.46 4.07 18.79
N SER A 208 -0.87 4.14 18.88
CA SER A 208 -1.76 3.73 17.80
C SER A 208 -1.77 4.79 16.68
N LEU A 209 -2.30 4.42 15.51
CA LEU A 209 -2.59 5.35 14.41
C LEU A 209 -3.39 6.61 14.84
N ASN A 210 -4.03 6.59 16.03
CA ASN A 210 -4.75 7.73 16.60
C ASN A 210 -3.82 8.82 17.17
N ALA A 211 -2.50 8.63 17.15
CA ALA A 211 -1.55 9.68 17.49
C ALA A 211 -1.68 10.86 16.52
N LYS A 212 -1.37 12.08 16.97
CA LYS A 212 -1.44 13.26 16.09
C LYS A 212 -0.32 13.21 15.05
N LEU A 213 -0.68 12.77 13.84
CA LEU A 213 0.21 12.71 12.70
C LEU A 213 0.37 14.10 12.08
N SER A 214 1.58 14.41 11.63
CA SER A 214 1.91 15.55 10.77
C SER A 214 2.38 15.04 9.41
N GLU A 215 2.06 15.78 8.37
CA GLU A 215 2.53 15.50 7.01
C GLU A 215 3.97 15.96 6.85
N GLN A 216 4.78 15.08 6.27
CA GLN A 216 6.09 15.39 5.74
C GLN A 216 6.08 15.17 4.25
N ARG A 217 6.94 15.89 3.52
CA ARG A 217 7.03 15.81 2.08
C ARG A 217 8.46 15.56 1.62
N LYS A 218 8.59 14.67 0.64
CA LYS A 218 9.81 14.47 -0.13
C LYS A 218 9.59 14.91 -1.56
N VAL A 219 10.52 15.70 -2.07
CA VAL A 219 10.42 16.32 -3.39
C VAL A 219 11.55 15.81 -4.27
N PHE A 220 11.19 15.37 -5.47
CA PHE A 220 12.13 15.01 -6.53
C PHE A 220 11.90 15.94 -7.73
N ARG A 221 12.99 16.32 -8.39
CA ARG A 221 12.98 17.11 -9.62
C ARG A 221 13.47 16.28 -10.79
N GLN A 222 13.33 16.83 -12.00
CA GLN A 222 13.84 16.17 -13.20
C GLN A 222 15.33 15.81 -13.06
N GLY A 223 15.67 14.55 -13.35
CA GLY A 223 17.04 14.05 -13.28
C GLY A 223 17.45 13.49 -11.93
N ASP A 224 16.69 13.75 -10.87
CA ASP A 224 16.92 13.14 -9.55
C ASP A 224 16.71 11.62 -9.61
N PHE A 225 17.40 10.90 -8.73
CA PHE A 225 17.17 9.47 -8.54
C PHE A 225 16.24 9.26 -7.33
N ILE A 226 15.21 8.43 -7.51
CA ILE A 226 14.31 8.05 -6.44
C ILE A 226 15.09 7.28 -5.38
N ALA A 227 15.24 7.89 -4.22
CA ALA A 227 15.88 7.29 -3.06
C ALA A 227 15.11 7.71 -1.81
N PHE A 228 14.71 6.74 -1.00
CA PHE A 228 14.10 6.96 0.31
C PHE A 228 15.06 6.54 1.41
N SER A 229 15.07 7.28 2.51
CA SER A 229 15.72 6.83 3.74
C SER A 229 14.92 5.68 4.35
N ASP A 230 15.55 4.93 5.24
CA ASP A 230 14.92 3.81 5.92
C ASP A 230 13.67 4.23 6.70
N THR A 231 13.77 5.37 7.38
CA THR A 231 12.65 5.96 8.11
C THR A 231 11.54 6.40 7.17
N GLU A 232 11.86 7.01 6.02
CA GLU A 232 10.84 7.39 5.04
C GLU A 232 10.09 6.16 4.51
N LEU A 233 10.78 5.04 4.23
CA LEU A 233 10.12 3.80 3.81
C LEU A 233 9.16 3.26 4.87
N GLN A 234 9.52 3.35 6.15
CA GLN A 234 8.64 2.98 7.25
C GLN A 234 7.43 3.91 7.37
N LEU A 235 7.63 5.23 7.22
CA LEU A 235 6.55 6.22 7.28
C LEU A 235 5.58 6.11 6.10
N ILE A 236 6.07 5.69 4.93
CA ILE A 236 5.22 5.38 3.78
C ILE A 236 4.26 4.22 4.11
N LEU A 237 4.72 3.16 4.78
CA LEU A 237 3.84 2.07 5.24
C LEU A 237 2.76 2.58 6.21
N VAL A 238 3.14 3.45 7.16
CA VAL A 238 2.20 4.09 8.10
C VAL A 238 1.17 4.94 7.35
N SER A 239 1.58 5.63 6.31
CA SER A 239 0.71 6.47 5.48
C SER A 239 -0.32 5.65 4.72
N VAL A 240 0.09 4.50 4.18
CA VAL A 240 -0.79 3.54 3.50
C VAL A 240 -1.79 2.91 4.48
N ALA A 241 -1.39 2.69 5.74
CA ALA A 241 -2.32 2.27 6.79
C ALA A 241 -3.42 3.32 7.00
N ALA A 242 -3.04 4.60 7.12
CA ALA A 242 -3.97 5.70 7.34
C ALA A 242 -4.92 5.90 6.16
N PHE A 243 -4.41 5.82 4.93
CA PHE A 243 -5.22 5.80 3.71
C PHE A 243 -6.32 4.73 3.79
N ALA A 244 -5.94 3.48 4.09
CA ALA A 244 -6.89 2.38 4.08
C ALA A 244 -7.93 2.51 5.20
N ASP A 245 -7.52 2.97 6.38
CA ASP A 245 -8.45 3.25 7.48
C ASP A 245 -9.48 4.32 7.08
N SER A 246 -9.05 5.44 6.51
CA SER A 246 -9.93 6.50 6.00
C SER A 246 -10.87 5.99 4.89
N LEU A 247 -10.35 5.19 3.96
CA LEU A 247 -11.14 4.58 2.88
C LEU A 247 -12.25 3.68 3.45
N PHE A 248 -11.92 2.76 4.36
CA PHE A 248 -12.89 1.84 4.93
C PHE A 248 -13.93 2.56 5.80
N GLN A 249 -13.54 3.59 6.55
CA GLN A 249 -14.49 4.43 7.29
C GLN A 249 -15.45 5.17 6.35
N SER A 250 -14.97 5.62 5.19
CA SER A 250 -15.80 6.26 4.17
C SER A 250 -16.79 5.28 3.53
N VAL A 251 -16.37 4.05 3.26
CA VAL A 251 -17.26 2.98 2.75
C VAL A 251 -18.35 2.63 3.76
N ASP A 252 -17.99 2.47 5.04
CA ASP A 252 -18.95 2.21 6.13
C ASP A 252 -19.95 3.37 6.26
N SER A 253 -19.46 4.61 6.19
CA SER A 253 -20.29 5.81 6.24
C SER A 253 -21.25 5.91 5.05
N TYR A 254 -20.80 5.57 3.84
CA TYR A 254 -21.66 5.51 2.66
C TYR A 254 -22.77 4.48 2.83
N ALA A 255 -22.44 3.28 3.31
CA ALA A 255 -23.41 2.20 3.51
C ALA A 255 -24.49 2.58 4.54
N LYS A 256 -24.10 3.20 5.66
CA LYS A 256 -25.02 3.62 6.72
C LYS A 256 -25.95 4.77 6.31
N ASN A 257 -25.45 5.67 5.48
CA ASN A 257 -26.17 6.88 5.08
C ASN A 257 -26.80 6.78 3.68
N TYR A 258 -26.81 5.58 3.07
CA TYR A 258 -27.34 5.40 1.73
C TYR A 258 -28.80 5.84 1.65
N LYS A 259 -29.06 6.84 0.83
CA LYS A 259 -30.42 7.27 0.47
C LYS A 259 -30.70 6.73 -0.91
N SER A 260 -31.69 5.83 -1.02
CA SER A 260 -32.18 5.41 -2.33
C SER A 260 -32.59 6.64 -3.13
N PRO A 261 -32.13 6.80 -4.38
CA PRO A 261 -32.72 7.80 -5.25
C PRO A 261 -34.21 7.47 -5.40
N ASN A 262 -35.07 8.47 -5.12
CA ASN A 262 -36.53 8.40 -5.29
C ASN A 262 -36.91 8.09 -6.74
#